data_AF-A0A0F9NBK0-F1
#
_entry.id   AF-A0A0F9NBK0-F1
#
_cell.length_a   1.000
_cell.length_b   1.000
_cell.length_c   1.000
_cell.angle_alpha   90.00
_cell.angle_beta   90.00
_cell.angle_gamma   90.00
#
_symmetry.space_group_name_H-M   'P 1'
#
loop_
_entity.id
_entity.type
_entity.pdbx_description
1 polymer ?
#
loop_
_entity_poly.entity_id
_entity_poly.type
_entity_poly.pdbx_seq_one_letter_code
_entity_poly.pdbx_strand_id
1 'polypeptide(L)'
;MALQFEPGKQFFVDLRTKTKPKATAAPKAAPRPVAKAISKPKAKKVTSSATKARQRAAAAANKKAAAFRAQQAKESKALEAGFREFRTGLEPLDILRKRLAGELGIPGLQEQLEPLQQRALRLGQLQLDLPETVGALTRGQGEARRDLLETSKGEDLARQLRDVAISQEFFAGQLTGARGELTEQLGVTQEQREFDLRAFGQEAGLVNTRLARELTGFTTDLQREFESIIGDITRAEQLTDAKVQRAFELAKLEKAAGLEAGNIRLRGNIAAAAAAKEEAAGKSTQERKNAATTKFVTLFSQTKSNPNLTDALLDTFTQQFPEFAKDFRDVITASIGE
;
A
#
# COMPACT_ATOMS: atom_id res chain seq x y z
N MET A 1 40.02 -9.28 12.72
CA MET A 1 39.53 -7.99 13.27
C MET A 1 38.04 -7.92 12.97
N ALA A 2 37.20 -8.13 13.98
CA ALA A 2 35.75 -8.09 13.86
C ALA A 2 35.24 -6.87 14.64
N LEU A 3 34.44 -6.02 13.99
CA LEU A 3 33.75 -4.90 14.64
C LEU A 3 32.32 -5.35 14.96
N GLN A 4 32.03 -5.45 16.25
CA GLN A 4 30.68 -5.64 16.79
C GLN A 4 29.93 -4.30 16.75
N PHE A 5 28.67 -4.34 16.32
CA PHE A 5 27.73 -3.21 16.35
C PHE A 5 26.64 -3.51 17.37
N GLU A 6 26.48 -2.66 18.39
CA GLU A 6 25.36 -2.75 19.34
C GLU A 6 24.20 -1.82 18.92
N PRO A 7 22.96 -2.32 18.83
CA PRO A 7 21.78 -1.48 18.63
C PRO A 7 21.09 -1.20 19.98
N GLY A 8 21.04 0.06 20.43
CA GLY A 8 20.27 0.32 21.67
C GLY A 8 20.37 1.67 22.38
N LYS A 9 20.61 2.81 21.71
CA LYS A 9 20.49 4.13 22.37
C LYS A 9 19.52 5.06 21.64
N GLN A 10 18.28 5.06 22.13
CA GLN A 10 17.29 6.09 21.82
C GLN A 10 17.62 7.34 22.64
N PHE A 11 17.96 8.44 21.96
CA PHE A 11 18.09 9.76 22.58
C PHE A 11 16.72 10.44 22.60
N PHE A 12 16.05 10.46 23.76
CA PHE A 12 14.95 11.37 24.04
C PHE A 12 15.55 12.72 24.48
N VAL A 13 15.36 13.76 23.68
CA VAL A 13 15.67 15.15 24.07
C VAL A 13 14.37 15.82 24.49
N ASP A 14 14.22 15.96 25.81
CA ASP A 14 13.13 16.66 26.49
C ASP A 14 13.38 18.18 26.42
N LEU A 15 12.62 18.90 25.60
CA LEU A 15 12.64 20.38 25.51
C LEU A 15 11.46 20.98 26.27
N ARG A 16 11.54 20.99 27.60
CA ARG A 16 10.71 21.87 28.46
C ARG A 16 11.50 23.10 28.84
N THR A 17 11.44 24.15 28.04
CA THR A 17 11.86 25.49 28.48
C THR A 17 10.67 26.27 29.04
N LYS A 18 10.64 26.35 30.36
CA LYS A 18 9.80 27.26 31.13
C LYS A 18 10.16 28.70 30.78
N THR A 19 9.23 29.48 30.24
CA THR A 19 9.31 30.94 30.28
C THR A 19 8.05 31.50 30.93
N LYS A 20 8.24 32.16 32.08
CA LYS A 20 7.20 32.86 32.84
C LYS A 20 6.86 34.18 32.13
N PRO A 21 5.59 34.57 31.99
CA PRO A 21 5.24 35.92 31.56
C PRO A 21 5.51 36.92 32.70
N LYS A 22 6.36 37.93 32.44
CA LYS A 22 6.63 39.05 33.35
C LYS A 22 5.53 40.10 33.18
N ALA A 23 4.92 40.46 34.31
CA ALA A 23 3.78 41.36 34.42
C ALA A 23 4.13 42.83 34.09
N THR A 24 3.23 43.44 33.33
CA THR A 24 2.71 44.82 33.38
C THR A 24 3.44 45.88 34.21
N ALA A 25 3.85 46.95 33.54
CA ALA A 25 3.79 48.32 34.07
C ALA A 25 3.17 49.24 33.02
N ALA A 26 2.02 49.84 33.36
CA ALA A 26 1.29 50.77 32.51
C ALA A 26 1.96 52.15 32.49
N PRO A 27 2.17 52.79 31.32
CA PRO A 27 2.49 54.20 31.28
C PRO A 27 1.23 55.06 31.46
N LYS A 28 1.31 55.94 32.45
CA LYS A 28 0.41 57.04 32.78
C LYS A 28 -0.06 57.82 31.55
N ALA A 29 -1.36 58.10 31.52
CA ALA A 29 -1.99 59.03 30.61
C ALA A 29 -1.41 60.44 30.74
N ALA A 30 -1.09 61.05 29.60
CA ALA A 30 -0.80 62.48 29.46
C ALA A 30 -1.84 63.11 28.49
N PRO A 31 -2.21 64.39 28.69
CA PRO A 31 -3.47 64.96 28.24
C PRO A 31 -3.54 65.26 26.74
N ARG A 32 -4.76 65.14 26.22
CA ARG A 32 -5.20 65.51 24.86
C ARG A 32 -4.75 66.93 24.49
N PRO A 33 -4.03 67.13 23.38
CA PRO A 33 -4.02 68.41 22.69
C PRO A 33 -5.31 68.58 21.88
N VAL A 34 -5.87 69.77 22.07
CA VAL A 34 -7.07 70.35 21.49
C VAL A 34 -7.10 70.22 19.96
N ALA A 35 -8.29 69.91 19.46
CA ALA A 35 -8.62 69.80 18.05
C ALA A 35 -8.20 71.06 17.25
N LYS A 36 -7.28 70.88 16.30
CA LYS A 36 -7.16 71.77 15.14
C LYS A 36 -7.92 71.13 13.99
N ALA A 37 -8.94 71.83 13.51
CA ALA A 37 -9.73 71.48 12.35
C ALA A 37 -8.81 71.30 11.13
N ILE A 38 -8.53 70.04 10.78
CA ILE A 38 -7.91 69.69 9.51
C ILE A 38 -9.04 69.76 8.48
N SER A 39 -8.89 70.72 7.58
CA SER A 39 -9.73 70.91 6.41
C SER A 39 -9.93 69.59 5.65
N LYS A 40 -11.19 69.29 5.30
CA LYS A 40 -11.55 68.17 4.43
C LYS A 40 -10.66 68.20 3.19
N PRO A 41 -9.79 67.19 2.95
CA PRO A 41 -9.13 67.08 1.66
C PRO A 41 -10.23 66.84 0.62
N LYS A 42 -10.41 67.78 -0.30
CA LYS A 42 -11.22 67.58 -1.51
C LYS A 42 -10.80 66.23 -2.10
N ALA A 43 -11.74 65.28 -2.11
CA ALA A 43 -11.55 63.98 -2.74
C ALA A 43 -11.22 64.21 -4.22
N LYS A 44 -9.92 64.25 -4.53
CA LYS A 44 -9.41 64.21 -5.89
C LYS A 44 -9.96 62.90 -6.47
N LYS A 45 -10.83 63.00 -7.48
CA LYS A 45 -11.28 61.86 -8.30
C LYS A 45 -10.03 61.11 -8.75
N VAL A 46 -9.64 60.07 -8.01
CA VAL A 46 -8.60 59.14 -8.43
C VAL A 46 -9.13 58.51 -9.71
N THR A 47 -8.39 58.79 -10.77
CA THR A 47 -8.75 58.59 -12.15
C THR A 47 -9.17 57.15 -12.43
N SER A 48 -10.31 56.98 -13.09
CA SER A 48 -10.84 55.70 -13.54
C SER A 48 -9.88 54.89 -14.42
N SER A 49 -8.79 55.50 -14.91
CA SER A 49 -7.72 54.86 -15.67
C SER A 49 -6.79 53.98 -14.82
N ALA A 50 -6.43 54.38 -13.59
CA ALA A 50 -5.56 53.59 -12.71
C ALA A 50 -6.27 52.31 -12.20
N THR A 51 -7.57 52.41 -11.93
CA THR A 51 -8.39 51.25 -11.56
C THR A 51 -8.57 50.29 -12.73
N LYS A 52 -8.78 50.80 -13.95
CA LYS A 52 -8.84 49.98 -15.18
C LYS A 52 -7.51 49.28 -15.48
N ALA A 53 -6.38 49.95 -15.26
CA ALA A 53 -5.05 49.33 -15.43
C ALA A 53 -4.81 48.20 -14.41
N ARG A 54 -5.17 48.41 -13.14
CA ARG A 54 -5.10 47.35 -12.10
C ARG A 54 -6.02 46.17 -12.40
N GLN A 55 -7.24 46.42 -12.89
CA GLN A 55 -8.18 45.36 -13.29
C GLN A 55 -7.65 44.54 -14.48
N ARG A 56 -7.04 45.19 -15.49
CA ARG A 56 -6.41 44.49 -16.63
C ARG A 56 -5.20 43.67 -16.20
N ALA A 57 -4.36 44.21 -15.31
CA ALA A 57 -3.21 43.48 -14.76
C ALA A 57 -3.65 42.27 -13.92
N ALA A 58 -4.69 42.42 -13.08
CA ALA A 58 -5.27 41.33 -12.32
C ALA A 58 -5.91 40.25 -13.23
N ALA A 59 -6.62 40.64 -14.28
CA ALA A 59 -7.18 39.70 -15.25
C ALA A 59 -6.10 38.93 -16.02
N ALA A 60 -5.01 39.60 -16.41
CA ALA A 60 -3.86 38.95 -17.06
C ALA A 60 -3.14 37.97 -16.11
N ALA A 61 -2.96 38.35 -14.83
CA ALA A 61 -2.40 37.48 -13.81
C ALA A 61 -3.28 36.24 -13.56
N ASN A 62 -4.60 36.42 -13.46
CA ASN A 62 -5.55 35.32 -13.31
C ASN A 62 -5.56 34.38 -14.52
N LYS A 63 -5.44 34.90 -15.75
CA LYS A 63 -5.36 34.09 -16.97
C LYS A 63 -4.06 33.26 -17.03
N LYS A 64 -2.93 33.85 -16.64
CA LYS A 64 -1.65 33.11 -16.51
C LYS A 64 -1.71 32.04 -15.43
N ALA A 65 -2.27 32.37 -14.26
CA ALA A 65 -2.46 31.40 -13.18
C ALA A 65 -3.39 30.24 -13.58
N ALA A 66 -4.45 30.51 -14.34
CA ALA A 66 -5.36 29.49 -14.87
C ALA A 66 -4.67 28.58 -15.91
N ALA A 67 -3.93 29.15 -16.85
CA ALA A 67 -3.16 28.39 -17.83
C ALA A 67 -2.11 27.50 -17.16
N PHE A 68 -1.44 28.04 -16.14
CA PHE A 68 -0.45 27.32 -15.35
C PHE A 68 -1.05 26.15 -14.57
N ARG A 69 -2.19 26.35 -13.88
CA ARG A 69 -2.93 25.26 -13.22
C ARG A 69 -3.40 24.19 -14.20
N ALA A 70 -3.80 24.58 -15.41
CA ALA A 70 -4.19 23.63 -16.45
C ALA A 70 -3.00 22.79 -16.93
N GLN A 71 -1.80 23.38 -16.99
CA GLN A 71 -0.57 22.66 -17.30
C GLN A 71 -0.16 21.70 -16.17
N GLN A 72 -0.24 22.13 -14.91
CA GLN A 72 -0.03 21.27 -13.75
C GLN A 72 -0.95 20.04 -13.78
N ALA A 73 -2.24 20.25 -14.06
CA ALA A 73 -3.21 19.17 -14.14
C ALA A 73 -2.95 18.20 -15.31
N LYS A 74 -2.30 18.64 -16.39
CA LYS A 74 -1.89 17.76 -17.49
C LYS A 74 -0.67 16.93 -17.12
N GLU A 75 0.33 17.55 -16.51
CA GLU A 75 1.56 16.86 -16.08
C GLU A 75 1.28 15.85 -14.97
N SER A 76 0.43 16.20 -13.99
CA SER A 76 0.03 15.27 -12.93
C SER A 76 -0.76 14.08 -13.49
N LYS A 77 -1.69 14.32 -14.44
CA LYS A 77 -2.44 13.24 -15.10
C LYS A 77 -1.55 12.33 -15.94
N ALA A 78 -0.52 12.87 -16.58
CA ALA A 78 0.43 12.07 -17.35
C ALA A 78 1.25 11.15 -16.44
N LEU A 79 1.72 11.65 -15.30
CA LEU A 79 2.40 10.83 -14.29
C LEU A 79 1.47 9.77 -13.68
N GLU A 80 0.23 10.14 -13.35
CA GLU A 80 -0.78 9.19 -12.86
C GLU A 80 -1.10 8.11 -13.90
N ALA A 81 -1.17 8.48 -15.18
CA ALA A 81 -1.39 7.53 -16.28
C ALA A 81 -0.22 6.55 -16.41
N GLY A 82 1.02 7.04 -16.41
CA GLY A 82 2.22 6.19 -16.44
C GLY A 82 2.30 5.24 -15.23
N PHE A 83 1.94 5.72 -14.04
CA PHE A 83 1.86 4.87 -12.84
C PHE A 83 0.78 3.80 -12.97
N ARG A 84 -0.40 4.15 -13.50
CA ARG A 84 -1.48 3.19 -13.73
C ARG A 84 -1.08 2.13 -14.76
N GLU A 85 -0.48 2.54 -15.87
CA GLU A 85 0.02 1.63 -16.90
C GLU A 85 1.04 0.65 -16.34
N PHE A 86 2.02 1.16 -15.58
CA PHE A 86 2.99 0.32 -14.88
C PHE A 86 2.28 -0.68 -13.94
N ARG A 87 1.35 -0.21 -13.10
CA ARG A 87 0.60 -1.06 -12.18
C ARG A 87 -0.25 -2.13 -12.90
N THR A 88 -0.86 -1.79 -14.03
CA THR A 88 -1.66 -2.75 -14.82
C THR A 88 -0.81 -3.74 -15.59
N GLY A 89 0.42 -3.37 -15.97
CA GLY A 89 1.38 -4.28 -16.61
C GLY A 89 2.02 -5.28 -15.64
N LEU A 90 1.93 -5.05 -14.34
CA LEU A 90 2.43 -5.98 -13.34
C LEU A 90 1.49 -7.18 -13.15
N GLU A 91 2.05 -8.38 -13.28
CA GLU A 91 1.36 -9.61 -12.92
C GLU A 91 0.97 -9.58 -11.42
N PRO A 92 -0.31 -9.84 -11.07
CA PRO A 92 -0.76 -9.97 -9.69
C PRO A 92 0.08 -11.01 -8.93
N LEU A 93 0.42 -10.71 -7.68
CA LEU A 93 1.30 -11.55 -6.85
C LEU A 93 0.81 -13.00 -6.74
N ASP A 94 -0.50 -13.22 -6.68
CA ASP A 94 -1.06 -14.57 -6.58
C ASP A 94 -0.86 -15.39 -7.85
N ILE A 95 -0.94 -14.75 -9.02
CA ILE A 95 -0.73 -15.41 -10.32
C ILE A 95 0.76 -15.70 -10.48
N LEU A 96 1.62 -14.71 -10.19
CA LEU A 96 3.07 -14.87 -10.20
C LEU A 96 3.51 -16.02 -9.29
N ARG A 97 3.01 -16.08 -8.05
CA ARG A 97 3.32 -17.15 -7.10
C ARG A 97 2.89 -18.52 -7.64
N LYS A 98 1.70 -18.62 -8.23
CA LYS A 98 1.21 -19.90 -8.80
C LYS A 98 2.06 -20.35 -9.98
N ARG A 99 2.41 -19.42 -10.87
CA ARG A 99 3.29 -19.69 -12.02
C ARG A 99 4.67 -20.17 -11.56
N LEU A 100 5.33 -19.41 -10.69
CA LEU A 100 6.65 -19.77 -10.14
C LEU A 100 6.60 -21.09 -9.36
N ALA A 101 5.56 -21.32 -8.55
CA ALA A 101 5.39 -22.59 -7.84
C ALA A 101 5.19 -23.78 -8.81
N GLY A 102 4.53 -23.56 -9.94
CA GLY A 102 4.38 -24.53 -11.01
C GLY A 102 5.70 -24.81 -11.74
N GLU A 103 6.45 -23.76 -12.08
CA GLU A 103 7.79 -23.86 -12.70
C GLU A 103 8.78 -24.62 -11.80
N LEU A 104 8.70 -24.43 -10.48
CA LEU A 104 9.51 -25.13 -9.48
C LEU A 104 8.98 -26.53 -9.12
N GLY A 105 7.89 -26.99 -9.76
CA GLY A 105 7.34 -28.33 -9.54
C GLY A 105 6.78 -28.60 -8.13
N ILE A 106 6.53 -27.55 -7.34
CA ILE A 106 6.08 -27.65 -5.95
C ILE A 106 4.78 -28.48 -5.81
N PRO A 107 3.75 -28.32 -6.68
CA PRO A 107 2.56 -29.16 -6.62
C PRO A 107 2.88 -30.65 -6.80
N GLY A 108 3.71 -31.00 -7.78
CA GLY A 108 4.11 -32.38 -8.04
C GLY A 108 4.90 -32.99 -6.87
N LEU A 109 5.78 -32.21 -6.23
CA LEU A 109 6.50 -32.66 -5.03
C LEU A 109 5.56 -32.89 -3.84
N GLN A 110 4.51 -32.08 -3.69
CA GLN A 110 3.50 -32.29 -2.65
C GLN A 110 2.67 -33.57 -2.91
N GLU A 111 2.25 -33.77 -4.15
CA GLU A 111 1.51 -34.98 -4.57
C GLU A 111 2.32 -36.26 -4.39
N GLN A 112 3.65 -36.21 -4.56
CA GLN A 112 4.53 -37.36 -4.34
C GLN A 112 4.77 -37.65 -2.86
N LEU A 113 4.71 -36.64 -2.00
CA LEU A 113 5.05 -36.75 -0.58
C LEU A 113 3.87 -37.27 0.26
N GLU A 114 2.64 -36.91 -0.10
CA GLU A 114 1.42 -37.37 0.59
C GLU A 114 1.29 -38.90 0.66
N PRO A 115 1.39 -39.68 -0.43
CA PRO A 115 1.26 -41.14 -0.36
C PRO A 115 2.40 -41.79 0.44
N LEU A 116 3.60 -41.20 0.45
CA LEU A 116 4.71 -41.69 1.27
C LEU A 116 4.43 -41.49 2.76
N GLN A 117 3.87 -40.34 3.16
CA GLN A 117 3.43 -40.11 4.54
C GLN A 117 2.34 -41.09 4.96
N GLN A 118 1.33 -41.30 4.11
CA GLN A 118 0.27 -42.26 4.39
C GLN A 118 0.83 -43.70 4.52
N ARG A 119 1.79 -44.08 3.68
CA ARG A 119 2.45 -45.39 3.75
C ARG A 119 3.27 -45.54 5.03
N ALA A 120 4.03 -44.52 5.42
CA ALA A 120 4.80 -44.52 6.67
C ALA A 120 3.88 -44.72 7.88
N LEU A 121 2.76 -44.01 7.94
CA LEU A 121 1.77 -44.14 9.03
C LEU A 121 1.17 -45.55 9.07
N ARG A 122 0.80 -46.13 7.92
CA ARG A 122 0.27 -47.51 7.86
C ARG A 122 1.30 -48.54 8.32
N LEU A 123 2.55 -48.41 7.87
CA LEU A 123 3.63 -49.32 8.30
C LEU A 123 3.94 -49.18 9.79
N GLY A 124 3.91 -47.96 10.32
CA GLY A 124 4.06 -47.69 11.75
C GLY A 124 2.95 -48.33 12.58
N GLN A 125 1.69 -48.24 12.11
CA GLN A 125 0.56 -48.91 12.75
C GLN A 125 0.73 -50.44 12.72
N LEU A 126 1.11 -51.03 11.58
CA LEU A 126 1.37 -52.46 11.49
C LEU A 126 2.51 -52.93 12.41
N GLN A 127 3.53 -52.08 12.62
CA GLN A 127 4.60 -52.37 13.55
C GLN A 127 4.12 -52.33 15.01
N LEU A 128 3.23 -51.40 15.35
CA LEU A 128 2.61 -51.33 16.68
C LEU A 128 1.67 -52.51 16.96
N ASP A 129 0.92 -52.95 15.96
CA ASP A 129 -0.04 -54.07 16.06
C ASP A 129 0.64 -55.45 15.92
N LEU A 130 1.96 -55.47 15.68
CA LEU A 130 2.73 -56.70 15.46
C LEU A 130 2.67 -57.69 16.64
N PRO A 131 2.84 -57.27 17.91
CA PRO A 131 2.82 -58.19 19.06
C PRO A 131 1.46 -58.88 19.24
N GLU A 132 0.37 -58.17 18.93
CA GLU A 132 -1.00 -58.69 19.00
C GLU A 132 -1.28 -59.67 17.86
N THR A 133 -0.92 -59.29 16.63
CA THR A 133 -1.11 -60.14 15.44
C THR A 133 -0.27 -61.42 15.51
N VAL A 134 0.99 -61.33 15.92
CA VAL A 134 1.85 -62.51 16.14
C VAL A 134 1.32 -63.34 17.30
N GLY A 135 0.92 -62.71 18.42
CA GLY A 135 0.33 -63.41 19.56
C GLY A 135 -0.94 -64.20 19.23
N ALA A 136 -1.79 -63.67 18.35
CA ALA A 136 -2.97 -64.37 17.84
C ALA A 136 -2.60 -65.56 16.93
N LEU A 137 -1.59 -65.40 16.06
CA LEU A 137 -1.13 -66.42 15.12
C LEU A 137 -0.37 -67.57 15.79
N THR A 138 0.36 -67.30 16.87
CA THR A 138 1.15 -68.30 17.60
C THR A 138 0.44 -68.83 18.84
N ARG A 139 -0.88 -68.66 18.94
CA ARG A 139 -1.67 -69.13 20.09
C ARG A 139 -1.51 -70.65 20.25
N GLY A 140 -1.01 -71.09 21.40
CA GLY A 140 -0.72 -72.51 21.67
C GLY A 140 0.64 -73.03 21.18
N GLN A 141 1.49 -72.15 20.62
CA GLN A 141 2.90 -72.46 20.35
C GLN A 141 3.80 -71.93 21.49
N GLY A 142 5.03 -72.44 21.59
CA GLY A 142 6.00 -72.00 22.60
C GLY A 142 6.50 -70.56 22.38
N GLU A 143 6.89 -69.89 23.46
CA GLU A 143 7.34 -68.47 23.47
C GLU A 143 8.50 -68.22 22.50
N ALA A 144 9.49 -69.11 22.43
CA ALA A 144 10.62 -68.97 21.51
C ALA A 144 10.21 -68.84 20.03
N ARG A 145 9.09 -69.48 19.62
CA ARG A 145 8.59 -69.38 18.24
C ARG A 145 7.83 -68.08 17.99
N ARG A 146 7.18 -67.54 19.02
CA ARG A 146 6.55 -66.21 18.99
C ARG A 146 7.63 -65.13 18.81
N ASP A 147 8.67 -65.18 19.63
CA ASP A 147 9.75 -64.19 19.61
C ASP A 147 10.48 -64.16 18.26
N LEU A 148 10.74 -65.33 17.67
CA LEU A 148 11.34 -65.45 16.33
C LEU A 148 10.45 -64.87 15.22
N LEU A 149 9.13 -65.06 15.32
CA LEU A 149 8.17 -64.52 14.35
C LEU A 149 8.00 -63.00 14.50
N GLU A 150 7.99 -62.52 15.73
CA GLU A 150 7.91 -61.09 16.03
C GLU A 150 9.17 -60.36 15.56
N THR A 151 10.35 -60.90 15.84
CA THR A 151 11.63 -60.34 15.37
C THR A 151 11.74 -60.33 13.85
N SER A 152 11.49 -61.44 13.17
CA SER A 152 11.58 -61.49 11.69
C SER A 152 10.62 -60.53 10.99
N LYS A 153 9.34 -60.52 11.37
CA LYS A 153 8.36 -59.58 10.79
C LYS A 153 8.63 -58.13 11.19
N GLY A 154 9.13 -57.91 12.41
CA GLY A 154 9.51 -56.60 12.91
C GLY A 154 10.68 -56.01 12.13
N GLU A 155 11.69 -56.82 11.80
CA GLU A 155 12.82 -56.42 10.97
C GLU A 155 12.39 -56.05 9.54
N ASP A 156 11.49 -56.82 8.93
CA ASP A 156 10.98 -56.53 7.59
C ASP A 156 10.18 -55.21 7.55
N LEU A 157 9.30 -54.99 8.54
CA LEU A 157 8.57 -53.72 8.67
C LEU A 157 9.51 -52.54 8.93
N ALA A 158 10.53 -52.73 9.77
CA ALA A 158 11.53 -51.70 10.06
C ALA A 158 12.35 -51.32 8.81
N ARG A 159 12.70 -52.30 7.95
CA ARG A 159 13.36 -52.04 6.66
C ARG A 159 12.46 -51.23 5.73
N GLN A 160 11.20 -51.63 5.58
CA GLN A 160 10.24 -50.90 4.74
C GLN A 160 10.00 -49.47 5.24
N LEU A 161 9.90 -49.27 6.55
CA LEU A 161 9.80 -47.95 7.15
C LEU A 161 11.03 -47.09 6.86
N ARG A 162 12.22 -47.68 6.94
CA ARG A 162 13.47 -46.99 6.60
C ARG A 162 13.49 -46.54 5.14
N ASP A 163 13.10 -47.39 4.21
CA ASP A 163 13.08 -47.06 2.78
C ASP A 163 12.07 -45.93 2.47
N VAL A 164 10.91 -45.98 3.11
CA VAL A 164 9.89 -44.91 3.00
C VAL A 164 10.40 -43.61 3.63
N ALA A 165 11.07 -43.67 4.79
CA ALA A 165 11.64 -42.51 5.46
C ALA A 165 12.71 -41.83 4.61
N ILE A 166 13.63 -42.59 3.99
CA ILE A 166 14.65 -42.05 3.08
C ILE A 166 14.00 -41.36 1.88
N SER A 167 12.98 -42.01 1.28
CA SER A 167 12.25 -41.44 0.15
C SER A 167 11.53 -40.14 0.54
N GLN A 168 10.89 -40.13 1.72
CA GLN A 168 10.22 -38.96 2.26
C GLN A 168 11.20 -37.82 2.52
N GLU A 169 12.37 -38.10 3.10
CA GLU A 169 13.42 -37.11 3.36
C GLU A 169 13.92 -36.48 2.06
N PHE A 170 14.14 -37.28 1.02
CA PHE A 170 14.54 -36.81 -0.29
C PHE A 170 13.51 -35.82 -0.89
N PHE A 171 12.24 -36.20 -0.96
CA PHE A 171 11.19 -35.33 -1.50
C PHE A 171 10.91 -34.11 -0.61
N ALA A 172 11.00 -34.27 0.73
CA ALA A 172 10.86 -33.15 1.67
C ALA A 172 11.99 -32.13 1.50
N GLY A 173 13.22 -32.61 1.28
CA GLY A 173 14.38 -31.77 0.99
C GLY A 173 14.22 -30.98 -0.29
N GLN A 174 13.79 -31.65 -1.38
CA GLN A 174 13.48 -30.98 -2.65
C GLN A 174 12.36 -29.95 -2.50
N LEU A 175 11.27 -30.29 -1.80
CA LEU A 175 10.16 -29.38 -1.54
C LEU A 175 10.61 -28.16 -0.74
N THR A 176 11.47 -28.36 0.25
CA THR A 176 12.02 -27.26 1.07
C THR A 176 12.91 -26.36 0.24
N GLY A 177 13.79 -26.93 -0.60
CA GLY A 177 14.62 -26.18 -1.54
C GLY A 177 13.79 -25.36 -2.52
N ALA A 178 12.81 -25.98 -3.18
CA ALA A 178 11.91 -25.31 -4.12
C ALA A 178 11.09 -24.19 -3.46
N ARG A 179 10.65 -24.37 -2.20
CA ARG A 179 9.98 -23.30 -1.44
C ARG A 179 10.93 -22.15 -1.08
N GLY A 180 12.19 -22.46 -0.78
CA GLY A 180 13.24 -21.46 -0.58
C GLY A 180 13.46 -20.61 -1.82
N GLU A 181 13.67 -21.27 -2.97
CA GLU A 181 13.86 -20.61 -4.26
C GLU A 181 12.65 -19.77 -4.68
N LEU A 182 11.42 -20.28 -4.48
CA LEU A 182 10.19 -19.52 -4.70
C LEU A 182 10.19 -18.22 -3.88
N THR A 183 10.61 -18.29 -2.62
CA THR A 183 10.62 -17.15 -1.70
C THR A 183 11.66 -16.11 -2.16
N GLU A 184 12.85 -16.57 -2.57
CA GLU A 184 13.91 -15.73 -3.10
C GLU A 184 13.48 -15.02 -4.39
N GLN A 185 12.95 -15.76 -5.36
CA GLN A 185 12.47 -15.20 -6.63
C GLN A 185 11.32 -14.18 -6.43
N LEU A 186 10.39 -14.46 -5.51
CA LEU A 186 9.35 -13.51 -5.15
C LEU A 186 9.93 -12.25 -4.48
N GLY A 187 10.94 -12.41 -3.62
CA GLY A 187 11.66 -11.31 -2.98
C GLY A 187 12.33 -10.40 -4.00
N VAL A 188 13.15 -10.95 -4.90
CA VAL A 188 13.82 -10.21 -5.98
C VAL A 188 12.81 -9.47 -6.87
N THR A 189 11.69 -10.13 -7.20
CA THR A 189 10.65 -9.50 -8.02
C THR A 189 9.97 -8.35 -7.28
N GLN A 190 9.76 -8.46 -5.96
CA GLN A 190 9.21 -7.36 -5.16
C GLN A 190 10.20 -6.20 -5.03
N GLU A 191 11.48 -6.47 -4.78
CA GLU A 191 12.52 -5.44 -4.71
C GLU A 191 12.66 -4.67 -6.02
N GLN A 192 12.61 -5.37 -7.17
CA GLN A 192 12.65 -4.72 -8.47
C GLN A 192 11.40 -3.82 -8.67
N ARG A 193 10.21 -4.31 -8.32
CA ARG A 193 8.98 -3.52 -8.37
C ARG A 193 9.07 -2.29 -7.48
N GLU A 194 9.61 -2.41 -6.27
CA GLU A 194 9.83 -1.26 -5.38
C GLU A 194 10.84 -0.27 -5.95
N PHE A 195 11.94 -0.76 -6.54
CA PHE A 195 12.94 0.08 -7.18
C PHE A 195 12.33 0.91 -8.31
N ASP A 196 11.56 0.26 -9.19
CA ASP A 196 10.87 0.93 -10.30
C ASP A 196 9.83 1.94 -9.77
N LEU A 197 9.10 1.62 -8.70
CA LEU A 197 8.16 2.54 -8.05
C LEU A 197 8.85 3.75 -7.41
N ARG A 198 10.07 3.59 -6.87
CA ARG A 198 10.86 4.70 -6.33
C ARG A 198 11.23 5.71 -7.41
N ALA A 199 11.51 5.26 -8.63
CA ALA A 199 11.79 6.15 -9.75
C ALA A 199 10.59 7.09 -10.03
N PHE A 200 9.37 6.55 -10.10
CA PHE A 200 8.15 7.36 -10.25
C PHE A 200 7.96 8.36 -9.09
N GLY A 201 8.26 7.94 -7.86
CA GLY A 201 8.19 8.83 -6.69
C GLY A 201 9.17 10.01 -6.76
N GLN A 202 10.38 9.76 -7.25
CA GLN A 202 11.40 10.80 -7.45
C GLN A 202 10.99 11.77 -8.57
N GLU A 203 10.52 11.25 -9.71
CA GLU A 203 10.02 12.06 -10.82
C GLU A 203 8.84 12.94 -10.39
N ALA A 204 7.87 12.37 -9.67
CA ALA A 204 6.75 13.13 -9.12
C ALA A 204 7.23 14.22 -8.13
N GLY A 205 8.25 13.93 -7.32
CA GLY A 205 8.88 14.90 -6.43
C GLY A 205 9.52 16.07 -7.19
N LEU A 206 10.25 15.79 -8.25
CA LEU A 206 10.91 16.79 -9.10
C LEU A 206 9.90 17.65 -9.85
N VAL A 207 8.89 17.04 -10.48
CA VAL A 207 7.81 17.75 -11.19
C VAL A 207 7.06 18.67 -10.22
N ASN A 208 6.67 18.18 -9.04
CA ASN A 208 6.01 19.01 -8.04
C ASN A 208 6.87 20.19 -7.57
N THR A 209 8.18 19.98 -7.41
CA THR A 209 9.12 21.03 -6.99
C THR A 209 9.31 22.08 -8.09
N ARG A 210 9.45 21.66 -9.35
CA ARG A 210 9.50 22.55 -10.52
C ARG A 210 8.23 23.39 -10.61
N LEU A 211 7.06 22.75 -10.51
CA LEU A 211 5.76 23.41 -10.59
C LEU A 211 5.55 24.40 -9.43
N ALA A 212 6.00 24.08 -8.22
CA ALA A 212 5.92 25.01 -7.08
C ALA A 212 6.80 26.26 -7.28
N ARG A 213 8.01 26.09 -7.82
CA ARG A 213 8.95 27.18 -8.14
C ARG A 213 8.44 28.08 -9.26
N GLU A 214 7.86 27.49 -10.29
CA GLU A 214 7.21 28.22 -11.38
C GLU A 214 5.98 29.01 -10.90
N LEU A 215 5.22 28.47 -9.93
CA LEU A 215 4.05 29.16 -9.36
C LEU A 215 4.44 30.38 -8.51
N THR A 216 5.45 30.22 -7.66
CA THR A 216 5.88 31.28 -6.72
C THR A 216 6.87 32.26 -7.34
N GLY A 217 7.38 31.95 -8.54
CA GLY A 217 8.41 32.73 -9.20
C GLY A 217 9.79 32.57 -8.56
N PHE A 218 9.96 31.63 -7.62
CA PHE A 218 11.25 31.33 -7.00
C PHE A 218 12.09 30.45 -7.94
N THR A 219 12.82 31.11 -8.84
CA THR A 219 13.65 30.46 -9.85
C THR A 219 14.94 29.90 -9.26
N THR A 220 15.62 29.03 -10.02
CA THR A 220 16.94 28.49 -9.68
C THR A 220 17.99 29.58 -9.50
N ASP A 221 17.86 30.70 -10.23
CA ASP A 221 18.75 31.85 -10.10
C ASP A 221 18.54 32.58 -8.77
N LEU A 222 17.29 32.75 -8.33
CA LEU A 222 16.95 33.33 -7.02
C LEU A 222 17.38 32.39 -5.88
N GLN A 223 17.33 31.08 -6.08
CA GLN A 223 17.88 30.11 -5.14
C GLN A 223 19.40 30.25 -5.01
N ARG A 224 20.14 30.36 -6.12
CA ARG A 224 21.59 30.60 -6.11
C ARG A 224 21.95 31.94 -5.47
N GLU A 225 21.17 32.98 -5.74
CA GLU A 225 21.31 34.31 -5.10
C GLU A 225 21.13 34.17 -3.57
N PHE A 226 20.11 33.44 -3.14
CA PHE A 226 19.84 33.19 -1.73
C PHE A 226 20.93 32.36 -1.03
N GLU A 227 21.38 31.27 -1.66
CA GLU A 227 22.48 30.43 -1.17
C GLU A 227 23.80 31.19 -1.07
N SER A 228 24.09 32.07 -2.05
CA SER A 228 25.25 32.95 -2.00
C SER A 228 25.17 33.90 -0.80
N ILE A 229 24.01 34.52 -0.56
CA ILE A 229 23.81 35.43 0.58
C ILE A 229 23.91 34.67 1.92
N ILE A 230 23.40 33.44 2.00
CA ILE A 230 23.60 32.55 3.16
C ILE A 230 25.08 32.19 3.33
N GLY A 231 25.80 31.95 2.24
CA GLY A 231 27.25 31.75 2.24
C GLY A 231 28.00 32.92 2.84
N ASP A 232 27.66 34.15 2.43
CA ASP A 232 28.22 35.39 2.99
C ASP A 232 27.90 35.52 4.49
N ILE A 233 26.66 35.19 4.92
CA ILE A 233 26.23 35.19 6.33
C ILE A 233 27.03 34.18 7.16
N THR A 234 27.20 32.95 6.67
CA THR A 234 27.89 31.88 7.41
C THR A 234 29.41 32.12 7.50
N ARG A 235 29.98 32.87 6.56
CA ARG A 235 31.38 33.33 6.58
C ARG A 235 31.59 34.60 7.42
N ALA A 236 30.55 35.10 8.07
CA ALA A 236 30.56 36.32 8.89
C ALA A 236 31.02 37.59 8.14
N GLU A 237 30.79 37.64 6.82
CA GLU A 237 31.01 38.86 6.05
C GLU A 237 29.98 39.94 6.43
N GLN A 238 30.41 41.20 6.46
CA GLN A 238 29.50 42.32 6.69
C GLN A 238 28.58 42.49 5.48
N LEU A 239 27.33 42.04 5.59
CA LEU A 239 26.31 42.27 4.58
C LEU A 239 25.80 43.71 4.64
N THR A 240 25.54 44.28 3.47
CA THR A 240 24.86 45.57 3.38
C THR A 240 23.38 45.42 3.74
N ASP A 241 22.75 46.48 4.26
CA ASP A 241 21.31 46.47 4.60
C ASP A 241 20.42 46.05 3.42
N ALA A 242 20.83 46.39 2.19
CA ALA A 242 20.17 45.97 0.96
C ALA A 242 20.25 44.45 0.74
N LYS A 243 21.41 43.82 0.99
CA LYS A 243 21.56 42.35 0.91
C LYS A 243 20.75 41.64 2.00
N VAL A 244 20.68 42.21 3.20
CA VAL A 244 19.86 41.66 4.31
C VAL A 244 18.38 41.71 3.97
N GLN A 245 17.88 42.85 3.48
CA GLN A 245 16.49 42.98 3.03
C GLN A 245 16.17 42.02 1.87
N ARG A 246 17.09 41.89 0.91
CA ARG A 246 16.98 40.93 -0.20
C ARG A 246 16.93 39.48 0.29
N ALA A 247 17.75 39.10 1.28
CA ALA A 247 17.71 37.79 1.91
C ALA A 247 16.34 37.50 2.55
N PHE A 248 15.74 38.48 3.24
CA PHE A 248 14.41 38.34 3.82
C PHE A 248 13.30 38.17 2.77
N GLU A 249 13.40 38.86 1.63
CA GLU A 249 12.47 38.70 0.52
C GLU A 249 12.59 37.32 -0.12
N LEU A 250 13.82 36.88 -0.38
CA LEU A 250 14.10 35.55 -0.94
C LEU A 250 13.67 34.43 0.00
N ALA A 251 13.92 34.54 1.31
CA ALA A 251 13.46 33.58 2.31
C ALA A 251 11.92 33.50 2.40
N LYS A 252 11.21 34.63 2.23
CA LYS A 252 9.74 34.62 2.15
C LYS A 252 9.25 33.91 0.90
N LEU A 253 9.90 34.13 -0.24
CA LEU A 253 9.56 33.46 -1.51
C LEU A 253 9.86 31.97 -1.46
N GLU A 254 10.99 31.57 -0.89
CA GLU A 254 11.35 30.16 -0.67
C GLU A 254 10.36 29.47 0.27
N LYS A 255 10.03 30.10 1.41
CA LYS A 255 9.02 29.57 2.33
C LYS A 255 7.65 29.43 1.67
N ALA A 256 7.25 30.40 0.84
CA ALA A 256 6.03 30.31 0.05
C ALA A 256 6.10 29.15 -0.97
N ALA A 257 7.24 28.95 -1.63
CA ALA A 257 7.45 27.84 -2.57
C ALA A 257 7.39 26.47 -1.86
N GLY A 258 7.98 26.35 -0.67
CA GLY A 258 7.92 25.14 0.15
C GLY A 258 6.50 24.82 0.63
N LEU A 259 5.73 25.84 1.06
CA LEU A 259 4.33 25.68 1.45
C LEU A 259 3.44 25.29 0.26
N GLU A 260 3.65 25.89 -0.91
CA GLU A 260 2.91 25.52 -2.12
C GLU A 260 3.28 24.12 -2.61
N ALA A 261 4.56 23.71 -2.56
CA ALA A 261 4.96 22.34 -2.85
C ALA A 261 4.28 21.33 -1.90
N GLY A 262 4.18 21.67 -0.60
CA GLY A 262 3.44 20.89 0.38
C GLY A 262 1.94 20.81 0.08
N ASN A 263 1.31 21.93 -0.29
CA ASN A 263 -0.10 21.99 -0.65
C ASN A 263 -0.41 21.20 -1.93
N ILE A 264 0.46 21.24 -2.94
CA ILE A 264 0.33 20.46 -4.18
C ILE A 264 0.39 18.96 -3.84
N ARG A 265 1.34 18.53 -2.99
CA ARG A 265 1.42 17.14 -2.51
C ARG A 265 0.16 16.72 -1.74
N LEU A 266 -0.34 17.56 -0.83
CA LEU A 266 -1.56 17.26 -0.07
C LEU A 266 -2.78 17.12 -1.00
N ARG A 267 -2.92 17.99 -2.01
CA ARG A 267 -4.00 17.90 -3.00
C ARG A 267 -3.89 16.63 -3.84
N GLY A 268 -2.68 16.26 -4.27
CA GLY A 268 -2.43 14.99 -4.96
C GLY A 268 -2.80 13.78 -4.10
N ASN A 269 -2.39 13.77 -2.84
CA ASN A 269 -2.73 12.69 -1.91
C ASN A 269 -4.23 12.57 -1.64
N ILE A 270 -4.94 13.70 -1.52
CA ILE A 270 -6.40 13.72 -1.35
C ILE A 270 -7.11 13.18 -2.61
N ALA A 271 -6.65 13.56 -3.81
CA ALA A 271 -7.19 13.06 -5.07
C ALA A 271 -6.93 11.55 -5.25
N ALA A 272 -5.72 11.09 -4.93
CA ALA A 272 -5.37 9.67 -4.95
C ALA A 272 -6.17 8.86 -3.91
N ALA A 273 -6.37 9.40 -2.70
CA ALA A 273 -7.20 8.77 -1.68
C ALA A 273 -8.69 8.71 -2.07
N ALA A 274 -9.19 9.73 -2.77
CA ALA A 274 -10.55 9.73 -3.32
C ALA A 274 -10.70 8.67 -4.42
N ALA A 275 -9.75 8.59 -5.35
CA ALA A 275 -9.73 7.56 -6.40
C ALA A 275 -9.59 6.14 -5.82
N ALA A 276 -8.77 5.94 -4.79
CA ALA A 276 -8.63 4.66 -4.11
C ALA A 276 -9.92 4.25 -3.36
N LYS A 277 -10.64 5.21 -2.76
CA LYS A 277 -11.96 4.96 -2.17
C LYS A 277 -12.99 4.58 -3.24
N GLU A 278 -12.94 5.19 -4.40
CA GLU A 278 -13.82 4.89 -5.54
C GLU A 278 -13.53 3.50 -6.13
N GLU A 279 -12.25 3.12 -6.27
CA GLU A 279 -11.83 1.77 -6.65
C GLU A 279 -12.21 0.70 -5.60
N ALA A 280 -12.07 1.01 -4.31
CA ALA A 280 -12.47 0.11 -3.23
C ALA A 280 -14.01 -0.07 -3.18
N ALA A 281 -14.77 0.99 -3.43
CA ALA A 281 -16.23 0.92 -3.56
C ALA A 281 -16.64 0.07 -4.77
N GLY A 282 -15.96 0.24 -5.91
CA GLY A 282 -16.16 -0.58 -7.11
C GLY A 282 -15.86 -2.07 -6.88
N LYS A 283 -14.72 -2.38 -6.25
CA LYS A 283 -14.35 -3.77 -5.89
C LYS A 283 -15.32 -4.41 -4.91
N SER A 284 -15.77 -3.69 -3.89
CA SER A 284 -16.76 -4.22 -2.93
C SER A 284 -18.11 -4.54 -3.59
N THR A 285 -18.47 -3.80 -4.64
CA THR A 285 -19.70 -4.05 -5.41
C THR A 285 -19.54 -5.27 -6.32
N GLN A 286 -18.37 -5.45 -6.93
CA GLN A 286 -18.06 -6.60 -7.78
C GLN A 286 -17.84 -7.89 -6.98
N GLU A 287 -17.23 -7.81 -5.80
CA GLU A 287 -17.12 -8.92 -4.86
C GLU A 287 -18.48 -9.35 -4.31
N ARG A 288 -19.37 -8.40 -3.99
CA ARG A 288 -20.77 -8.70 -3.61
C ARG A 288 -21.53 -9.37 -4.74
N LYS A 289 -21.37 -8.88 -5.99
CA LYS A 289 -21.94 -9.53 -7.17
C LYS A 289 -21.41 -10.95 -7.33
N ASN A 290 -20.09 -11.16 -7.30
CA ASN A 290 -19.50 -12.49 -7.43
C ASN A 290 -19.93 -13.43 -6.30
N ALA A 291 -20.02 -12.95 -5.06
CA ALA A 291 -20.51 -13.73 -3.92
C ALA A 291 -21.99 -14.11 -4.08
N ALA A 292 -22.83 -13.19 -4.57
CA ALA A 292 -24.23 -13.46 -4.90
C ALA A 292 -24.35 -14.48 -6.04
N THR A 293 -23.53 -14.37 -7.10
CA THR A 293 -23.51 -15.32 -8.21
C THR A 293 -23.06 -16.71 -7.77
N THR A 294 -22.01 -16.82 -6.95
CA THR A 294 -21.53 -18.11 -6.44
C THR A 294 -22.57 -18.77 -5.53
N LYS A 295 -23.18 -18.00 -4.62
CA LYS A 295 -24.30 -18.49 -3.79
C LYS A 295 -25.48 -18.91 -4.66
N PHE A 296 -25.82 -18.15 -5.70
CA PHE A 296 -26.86 -18.51 -6.64
C PHE A 296 -26.58 -19.85 -7.32
N VAL A 297 -25.40 -20.04 -7.90
CA VAL A 297 -25.03 -21.31 -8.56
C VAL A 297 -25.11 -22.49 -7.59
N THR A 298 -24.73 -22.28 -6.33
CA THR A 298 -24.77 -23.32 -5.28
C THR A 298 -26.20 -23.64 -4.84
N LEU A 299 -27.07 -22.64 -4.69
CA LEU A 299 -28.48 -22.85 -4.35
C LEU A 299 -29.29 -23.40 -5.53
N PHE A 300 -28.95 -23.01 -6.76
CA PHE A 300 -29.59 -23.48 -7.98
C PHE A 300 -29.23 -24.95 -8.27
N SER A 301 -28.01 -25.39 -8.01
CA SER A 301 -27.65 -26.81 -8.12
C SER A 301 -28.38 -27.68 -7.09
N GLN A 302 -28.73 -27.12 -5.92
CA GLN A 302 -29.53 -27.79 -4.88
C GLN A 302 -31.03 -27.84 -5.18
N THR A 303 -31.58 -26.95 -6.00
CA THR A 303 -33.02 -26.95 -6.37
C THR A 303 -33.35 -27.92 -7.49
N LYS A 304 -32.38 -28.23 -8.39
CA LYS A 304 -32.56 -29.28 -9.41
C LYS A 304 -32.92 -30.65 -8.83
N SER A 305 -32.63 -30.91 -7.56
CA SER A 305 -32.97 -32.15 -6.87
C SER A 305 -34.29 -32.12 -6.09
N ASN A 306 -34.94 -30.95 -5.95
CA ASN A 306 -36.23 -30.85 -5.26
C ASN A 306 -37.03 -29.60 -5.68
N PRO A 307 -38.08 -29.73 -6.52
CA PRO A 307 -38.83 -28.60 -7.06
C PRO A 307 -39.70 -27.87 -6.02
N ASN A 308 -39.87 -28.42 -4.81
CA ASN A 308 -40.61 -27.76 -3.73
C ASN A 308 -39.75 -26.77 -2.91
N LEU A 309 -38.44 -26.67 -3.18
CA LEU A 309 -37.51 -25.79 -2.47
C LEU A 309 -37.31 -24.42 -3.15
N THR A 310 -37.78 -24.24 -4.39
CA THR A 310 -37.55 -23.03 -5.19
C THR A 310 -38.14 -21.78 -4.54
N ASP A 311 -39.37 -21.81 -4.04
CA ASP A 311 -40.01 -20.62 -3.47
C ASP A 311 -39.37 -20.19 -2.14
N ALA A 312 -39.04 -21.15 -1.27
CA ALA A 312 -38.37 -20.87 0.01
C ALA A 312 -36.94 -20.32 -0.21
N LEU A 313 -36.24 -20.80 -1.24
CA LEU A 313 -34.91 -20.31 -1.60
C LEU A 313 -34.98 -18.96 -2.30
N LEU A 314 -36.03 -18.69 -3.08
CA LEU A 314 -36.30 -17.37 -3.65
C LEU A 314 -36.45 -16.35 -2.53
N ASP A 315 -37.29 -16.63 -1.53
CA ASP A 315 -37.50 -15.71 -0.40
C ASP A 315 -36.22 -15.50 0.41
N THR A 316 -35.44 -16.55 0.64
CA THR A 316 -34.17 -16.46 1.38
C THR A 316 -33.13 -15.63 0.60
N PHE A 317 -33.03 -15.82 -0.72
CA PHE A 317 -32.12 -15.05 -1.57
C PHE A 317 -32.56 -13.58 -1.68
N THR A 318 -33.86 -13.33 -1.82
CA THR A 318 -34.45 -11.99 -1.93
C THR A 318 -34.27 -11.20 -0.62
N GLN A 319 -34.35 -11.86 0.53
CA GLN A 319 -34.05 -11.24 1.83
C GLN A 319 -32.56 -10.91 2.01
N GLN A 320 -31.65 -11.76 1.52
CA GLN A 320 -30.21 -11.52 1.64
C GLN A 320 -29.66 -10.53 0.61
N PHE A 321 -30.30 -10.43 -0.56
CA PHE A 321 -29.82 -9.68 -1.71
C PHE A 321 -30.95 -8.90 -2.40
N PRO A 322 -31.58 -7.94 -1.71
CA PRO A 322 -32.77 -7.25 -2.21
C PRO A 322 -32.51 -6.44 -3.49
N GLU A 323 -31.29 -5.93 -3.68
CA GLU A 323 -30.90 -5.21 -4.89
C GLU A 323 -30.81 -6.09 -6.16
N PHE A 324 -30.71 -7.42 -6.01
CA PHE A 324 -30.61 -8.38 -7.13
C PHE A 324 -31.91 -9.19 -7.33
N ALA A 325 -32.94 -8.92 -6.53
CA ALA A 325 -34.21 -9.63 -6.53
C ALA A 325 -34.91 -9.67 -7.89
N LYS A 326 -34.86 -8.54 -8.62
CA LYS A 326 -35.54 -8.39 -9.91
C LYS A 326 -34.84 -9.22 -10.99
N ASP A 327 -33.53 -9.04 -11.14
CA ASP A 327 -32.71 -9.80 -12.11
C ASP A 327 -32.80 -11.30 -11.86
N PHE A 328 -32.87 -11.72 -10.59
CA PHE A 328 -33.02 -13.11 -10.18
C PHE A 328 -34.38 -13.72 -10.59
N ARG A 329 -35.47 -12.99 -10.35
CA ARG A 329 -36.82 -13.43 -10.74
C ARG A 329 -36.94 -13.56 -12.25
N ASP A 330 -36.33 -12.65 -13.01
CA ASP A 330 -36.33 -12.67 -14.47
C ASP A 330 -35.59 -13.90 -15.02
N VAL A 331 -34.42 -14.25 -14.46
CA VAL A 331 -33.64 -15.43 -14.86
C VAL A 331 -34.35 -16.76 -14.53
N ILE A 332 -34.98 -16.85 -13.36
CA ILE A 332 -35.74 -18.06 -12.98
C ILE A 332 -36.98 -18.21 -13.86
N THR A 333 -37.71 -17.12 -14.11
CA THR A 333 -38.89 -17.16 -14.99
C THR A 333 -38.51 -17.55 -16.42
N ALA A 334 -37.35 -17.09 -16.92
CA ALA A 334 -36.84 -17.48 -18.24
C ALA A 334 -36.40 -18.96 -18.31
N SER A 335 -35.89 -19.54 -17.21
CA SER A 335 -35.40 -20.94 -17.16
C SER A 335 -36.47 -21.99 -16.81
N ILE A 336 -37.61 -21.57 -16.24
CA ILE A 336 -38.77 -22.43 -15.99
C ILE A 336 -39.78 -22.37 -17.16
N GLY A 337 -39.67 -21.33 -18.00
CA GLY A 337 -40.54 -21.10 -19.17
C GLY A 337 -40.16 -21.85 -20.45
N GLU A 338 -39.07 -22.63 -20.43
CA GLU A 338 -38.64 -23.58 -21.49
C GLU A 338 -38.68 -25.01 -20.96
#